data_AF-A0A177CNV7-F1
#
_entry.id   AF-A0A177CNV7-F1
#
_cell.length_a   1.000
_cell.length_b   1.000
_cell.length_c   1.000
_cell.angle_alpha   90.00
_cell.angle_beta   90.00
_cell.angle_gamma   90.00
#
_symmetry.space_group_name_H-M   'P 1'
#
loop_
_entity.id
_entity.type
_entity.pdbx_description
1 polymer ?
#
loop_
_entity_poly.entity_id
_entity_poly.type
_entity_poly.pdbx_seq_one_letter_code
_entity_poly.pdbx_strand_id
1 'polypeptide(L)'
;MNQLNYYPAPCELEYITNSAITACDGMDGLADGVLSSPNRCDFDATTLIGQLNGCSGGQTQVTSQAAQIAMAAWSGPTSTGGHRLWPGLNRDAALAGLPGLTTAETNCSSGTSQCEGVPFSVAEKWIRLFVEKDTDFDIKGMSQADYELSFEKSLSQYDDIIGTSSPELSAFRNSGGKILSWHGLADQLIPPNGTAGYYDRVFRQDRKVHDFYRLFFAPGTRHCQAGAGPYPYDSLDALVDWVEHGKAPDVLVATKRPGDDAVTRLLYPYLLK
;
A
#
# COMPACT_ATOMS: atom_id res chain seq x y z
N MET A 1 11.86 -11.53 5.44
CA MET A 1 12.00 -12.15 6.79
C MET A 1 12.64 -13.54 6.69
N ASN A 2 12.01 -14.51 6.04
CA ASN A 2 12.52 -15.90 5.97
C ASN A 2 13.97 -16.01 5.46
N GLN A 3 14.32 -15.32 4.37
CA GLN A 3 15.69 -15.30 3.83
C GLN A 3 16.75 -14.77 4.82
N LEU A 4 16.35 -13.84 5.69
CA LEU A 4 17.24 -13.25 6.70
C LEU A 4 17.21 -14.03 8.02
N ASN A 5 16.32 -15.01 8.14
CA ASN A 5 15.97 -15.69 9.40
C ASN A 5 15.80 -14.70 10.57
N TYR A 6 15.14 -13.57 10.29
CA TYR A 6 14.92 -12.50 11.24
C TYR A 6 13.49 -11.98 11.15
N TYR A 7 12.88 -11.83 12.31
CA TYR A 7 11.50 -11.40 12.50
C TYR A 7 11.55 -10.23 13.50
N PRO A 8 11.51 -8.98 13.02
CA PRO A 8 11.60 -7.79 13.86
C PRO A 8 10.46 -7.77 14.88
N ALA A 9 10.68 -7.20 16.07
CA ALA A 9 9.56 -6.81 16.91
C ALA A 9 8.72 -5.72 16.19
N PRO A 10 7.38 -5.69 16.36
CA PRO A 10 6.54 -4.68 15.70
C PRO A 10 7.01 -3.25 15.92
N CYS A 11 7.40 -2.92 17.15
CA CYS A 11 7.90 -1.59 17.54
C CYS A 11 9.18 -1.17 16.79
N GLU A 12 10.01 -2.12 16.33
CA GLU A 12 11.22 -1.80 15.56
C GLU A 12 10.84 -1.29 14.17
N LEU A 13 9.89 -1.96 13.52
CA LEU A 13 9.35 -1.52 12.23
C LEU A 13 8.50 -0.25 12.35
N GLU A 14 7.73 -0.10 13.43
CA GLU A 14 6.99 1.14 13.71
C GLU A 14 7.94 2.34 13.87
N TYR A 15 9.07 2.17 14.58
CA TYR A 15 10.09 3.20 14.71
C TYR A 15 10.68 3.58 13.34
N ILE A 16 10.98 2.60 12.48
CA ILE A 16 11.48 2.84 11.12
C ILE A 16 10.45 3.62 10.28
N THR A 17 9.18 3.19 10.26
CA THR A 17 8.10 3.87 9.53
C THR A 17 7.91 5.30 10.04
N ASN A 18 7.87 5.52 11.36
CA ASN A 18 7.71 6.86 11.94
C ASN A 18 8.90 7.78 11.64
N SER A 19 10.12 7.23 11.60
CA SER A 19 11.31 7.97 11.20
C SER A 19 11.26 8.39 9.73
N ALA A 20 10.77 7.51 8.85
CA ALA A 20 10.56 7.82 7.44
C ALA A 20 9.51 8.92 7.25
N ILE A 21 8.40 8.86 8.00
CA ILE A 21 7.38 9.91 8.02
C ILE A 21 8.01 11.23 8.44
N THR A 22 8.71 11.25 9.59
CA THR A 22 9.35 12.46 10.13
C THR A 22 10.34 13.08 9.15
N ALA A 23 11.12 12.26 8.44
CA ALA A 23 12.12 12.74 7.48
C ALA A 23 11.49 13.33 6.20
N CYS A 24 10.28 12.91 5.83
CA CYS A 24 9.67 13.23 4.55
C CYS A 24 8.43 14.12 4.60
N ASP A 25 7.83 14.28 5.78
CA ASP A 25 6.61 15.06 6.02
C ASP A 25 6.66 16.43 5.34
N GLY A 26 7.67 17.25 5.68
CA GLY A 26 7.81 18.61 5.16
C GLY A 26 8.14 18.73 3.66
N MET A 27 8.30 17.64 2.91
CA MET A 27 8.70 17.69 1.48
C MET A 27 7.61 18.26 0.56
N ASP A 28 6.37 18.27 1.01
CA ASP A 28 5.25 18.90 0.30
C ASP A 28 5.02 20.37 0.72
N GLY A 29 5.85 20.89 1.64
CA GLY A 29 5.78 22.24 2.16
C GLY A 29 4.97 22.39 3.44
N LEU A 30 4.42 21.31 3.99
CA LEU A 30 3.65 21.28 5.23
C LEU A 30 4.14 20.14 6.13
N ALA A 31 4.42 20.43 7.41
CA ALA A 31 4.77 19.39 8.38
C ALA A 31 3.53 19.07 9.23
N ASP A 32 2.78 18.04 8.85
CA ASP A 32 1.55 17.62 9.52
C ASP A 32 1.40 16.10 9.72
N GLY A 33 2.52 15.39 9.64
CA GLY A 33 2.62 13.95 9.82
C GLY A 33 2.09 13.13 8.65
N VAL A 34 1.99 13.71 7.45
CA VAL A 34 1.36 13.08 6.28
C VAL A 34 2.20 13.30 5.03
N LEU A 35 2.51 12.21 4.31
CA LEU A 35 3.22 12.30 3.04
C LEU A 35 2.23 12.54 1.89
N SER A 36 2.08 13.79 1.44
CA SER A 36 1.25 14.09 0.25
C SER A 36 1.97 13.86 -1.07
N SER A 37 3.30 13.75 -1.06
CA SER A 37 4.15 13.45 -2.21
C SER A 37 5.10 12.27 -1.92
N PRO A 38 4.58 11.05 -1.72
CA PRO A 38 5.38 9.90 -1.27
C PRO A 38 6.49 9.51 -2.25
N ASN A 39 6.36 9.85 -3.53
CA ASN A 39 7.38 9.67 -4.56
C ASN A 39 8.62 10.56 -4.38
N ARG A 40 8.54 11.64 -3.58
CA ARG A 40 9.68 12.49 -3.25
C ARG A 40 10.46 11.99 -2.03
N CYS A 41 9.86 11.11 -1.23
CA CYS A 41 10.48 10.55 -0.05
C CYS A 41 11.46 9.44 -0.45
N ASP A 42 12.76 9.72 -0.36
CA ASP A 42 13.85 8.79 -0.69
C ASP A 42 14.50 8.17 0.56
N PHE A 43 13.88 8.34 1.74
CA PHE A 43 14.38 7.86 3.03
C PHE A 43 14.91 6.42 2.96
N ASP A 44 16.11 6.22 3.51
CA ASP A 44 16.79 4.93 3.56
C ASP A 44 16.84 4.44 5.01
N ALA A 45 16.16 3.32 5.29
CA ALA A 45 16.08 2.74 6.63
C ALA A 45 17.46 2.29 7.17
N THR A 46 18.46 2.09 6.30
CA THR A 46 19.81 1.72 6.74
C THR A 46 20.50 2.82 7.54
N THR A 47 20.06 4.07 7.39
CA THR A 47 20.54 5.22 8.18
C THR A 47 20.17 5.12 9.66
N LEU A 48 19.19 4.28 10.02
CA LEU A 48 18.76 4.07 11.40
C LEU A 48 19.53 2.97 12.13
N ILE A 49 20.37 2.18 11.45
CA ILE A 49 21.04 1.03 12.05
C ILE A 49 21.84 1.45 13.29
N GLY A 50 21.59 0.79 14.43
CA GLY A 50 22.21 1.07 15.72
C GLY A 50 21.54 2.20 16.52
N GLN A 51 20.59 2.94 15.96
CA GLN A 51 19.83 3.95 16.70
C GLN A 51 18.85 3.30 17.67
N LEU A 52 18.64 3.94 18.82
CA LEU A 52 17.73 3.44 19.85
C LEU A 52 16.26 3.59 19.40
N ASN A 53 15.50 2.50 19.37
CA ASN A 53 14.12 2.47 18.89
C ASN A 53 13.06 2.47 20.01
N GLY A 54 13.47 2.42 21.28
CA GLY A 54 12.56 2.49 22.44
C GLY A 54 11.67 1.24 22.63
N CYS A 55 11.92 0.15 21.90
CA CYS A 55 11.20 -1.11 22.06
C CYS A 55 11.37 -1.67 23.48
N SER A 56 10.24 -1.94 24.15
CA SER A 56 10.22 -2.65 25.44
C SER A 56 10.47 -4.14 25.23
N GLY A 57 11.54 -4.72 25.80
CA GLY A 57 11.75 -6.18 25.78
C GLY A 57 13.09 -6.70 25.23
N GLY A 58 14.08 -5.83 24.97
CA GLY A 58 15.48 -6.24 24.78
C GLY A 58 16.10 -5.95 23.41
N GLN A 59 15.30 -5.86 22.35
CA GLN A 59 15.73 -5.15 21.14
C GLN A 59 15.58 -3.66 21.44
N THR A 60 16.71 -2.96 21.61
CA THR A 60 16.70 -1.52 21.91
C THR A 60 17.22 -0.69 20.77
N GLN A 61 17.74 -1.34 19.71
CA GLN A 61 18.34 -0.69 18.55
C GLN A 61 17.75 -1.23 17.25
N VAL A 62 17.71 -0.40 16.22
CA VAL A 62 17.38 -0.83 14.86
C VAL A 62 18.50 -1.72 14.31
N THR A 63 18.13 -2.93 13.91
CA THR A 63 19.01 -3.92 13.31
C THR A 63 19.15 -3.72 11.80
N SER A 64 20.25 -4.22 11.23
CA SER A 64 20.44 -4.20 9.78
C SER A 64 19.39 -5.04 9.04
N GLN A 65 18.91 -6.12 9.66
CA GLN A 65 17.85 -6.97 9.11
C GLN A 65 16.49 -6.26 9.10
N ALA A 66 16.11 -5.55 10.17
CA ALA A 66 14.86 -4.77 10.17
C ALA A 66 14.88 -3.66 9.12
N ALA A 67 16.00 -2.95 8.97
CA ALA A 67 16.18 -1.97 7.92
C ALA A 67 16.01 -2.60 6.52
N GLN A 68 16.63 -3.77 6.27
CA GLN A 68 16.46 -4.50 5.01
C GLN A 68 15.02 -4.95 4.76
N ILE A 69 14.30 -5.40 5.79
CA ILE A 69 12.88 -5.80 5.69
C ILE A 69 12.00 -4.60 5.34
N ALA A 70 12.22 -3.45 5.98
CA ALA A 70 11.49 -2.23 5.66
C ALA A 70 11.74 -1.79 4.21
N MET A 71 13.01 -1.78 3.78
CA MET A 71 13.36 -1.46 2.40
C MET A 71 12.72 -2.43 1.39
N ALA A 72 12.68 -3.73 1.70
CA ALA A 72 12.03 -4.73 0.84
C ALA A 72 10.51 -4.52 0.73
N ALA A 73 9.84 -4.16 1.83
CA ALA A 73 8.42 -3.83 1.81
C ALA A 73 8.10 -2.58 0.96
N TRP A 74 8.96 -1.56 1.03
CA TRP A 74 8.83 -0.34 0.23
C TRP A 74 9.21 -0.52 -1.23
N SER A 75 10.16 -1.41 -1.54
CA SER A 75 10.53 -1.71 -2.93
C SER A 75 9.51 -2.61 -3.62
N GLY A 76 8.84 -3.49 -2.86
CA GLY A 76 7.95 -4.52 -3.36
C GLY A 76 8.70 -5.80 -3.76
N PRO A 77 7.97 -6.88 -4.08
CA PRO A 77 8.56 -8.17 -4.40
C PRO A 77 9.29 -8.15 -5.75
N THR A 78 10.38 -8.91 -5.84
CA THR A 78 11.17 -9.09 -7.06
C THR A 78 11.35 -10.56 -7.39
N SER A 79 11.53 -10.87 -8.67
CA SER A 79 12.02 -12.17 -9.13
C SER A 79 13.42 -12.46 -8.60
N THR A 80 13.86 -13.71 -8.75
CA THR A 80 15.24 -14.14 -8.54
C THR A 80 16.24 -13.38 -9.42
N GLY A 81 15.82 -12.91 -10.60
CA GLY A 81 16.60 -12.04 -11.48
C GLY A 81 16.59 -10.55 -11.11
N GLY A 82 15.89 -10.14 -10.04
CA GLY A 82 15.79 -8.75 -9.58
C GLY A 82 14.77 -7.91 -10.34
N HIS A 83 13.93 -8.50 -11.18
CA HIS A 83 12.83 -7.78 -11.83
C HIS A 83 11.68 -7.58 -10.84
N ARG A 84 11.13 -6.37 -10.79
CA ARG A 84 9.97 -6.07 -9.94
C ARG A 84 8.75 -6.85 -10.41
N LEU A 85 8.14 -7.60 -9.50
CA LEU A 85 6.91 -8.37 -9.76
C LEU A 85 5.67 -7.54 -9.43
N TRP A 86 5.71 -6.75 -8.36
CA TRP A 86 4.62 -5.87 -7.94
C TRP A 86 5.16 -4.58 -7.30
N PRO A 87 4.43 -3.45 -7.29
CA PRO A 87 4.85 -2.26 -6.57
C PRO A 87 4.98 -2.53 -5.05
N GLY A 88 5.88 -1.78 -4.40
CA GLY A 88 5.98 -1.77 -2.94
C GLY A 88 5.12 -0.69 -2.32
N LEU A 89 5.04 -0.72 -0.99
CA LEU A 89 4.29 0.25 -0.19
C LEU A 89 4.99 1.62 -0.16
N ASN A 90 4.21 2.68 0.08
CA ASN A 90 4.81 3.97 0.40
C ASN A 90 5.43 3.93 1.82
N ARG A 91 6.34 4.86 2.09
CA ARG A 91 7.14 4.87 3.33
C ARG A 91 6.33 5.18 4.59
N ASP A 92 5.17 5.83 4.43
CA ASP A 92 4.19 6.13 5.48
C ASP A 92 3.19 4.99 5.73
N ALA A 93 3.20 3.94 4.92
CA ALA A 93 2.39 2.76 5.16
C ALA A 93 2.91 1.97 6.37
N ALA A 94 2.00 1.58 7.25
CA ALA A 94 2.34 0.81 8.44
C ALA A 94 2.85 -0.59 8.07
N LEU A 95 4.09 -0.91 8.45
CA LEU A 95 4.68 -2.23 8.18
C LEU A 95 4.34 -3.27 9.26
N ALA A 96 4.00 -2.81 10.47
CA ALA A 96 3.62 -3.62 11.63
C ALA A 96 2.65 -2.82 12.53
N GLY A 97 2.17 -3.41 13.63
CA GLY A 97 1.38 -2.71 14.66
C GLY A 97 -0.13 -2.67 14.40
N LEU A 98 -0.60 -3.24 13.29
CA LEU A 98 -2.03 -3.43 12.98
C LEU A 98 -2.29 -4.92 12.74
N PRO A 99 -2.62 -5.70 13.80
CA PRO A 99 -2.71 -7.15 13.71
C PRO A 99 -3.59 -7.64 12.55
N GLY A 100 -2.99 -8.45 11.68
CA GLY A 100 -3.66 -9.01 10.49
C GLY A 100 -3.86 -8.02 9.33
N LEU A 101 -3.39 -6.78 9.46
CA LEU A 101 -3.57 -5.70 8.49
C LEU A 101 -2.22 -5.05 8.11
N THR A 102 -1.10 -5.77 8.14
CA THR A 102 0.21 -5.27 7.71
C THR A 102 0.99 -6.31 6.89
N THR A 103 1.99 -5.83 6.15
CA THR A 103 2.80 -6.66 5.24
C THR A 103 3.97 -7.39 5.93
N ALA A 104 4.47 -6.87 7.06
CA ALA A 104 5.60 -7.45 7.78
C ALA A 104 5.22 -7.83 9.23
N GLU A 105 3.99 -8.32 9.40
CA GLU A 105 3.45 -8.72 10.70
C GLU A 105 4.29 -9.82 11.37
N THR A 106 4.56 -9.61 12.66
CA THR A 106 5.24 -10.59 13.52
C THR A 106 4.49 -10.76 14.83
N ASN A 107 4.55 -11.96 15.40
CA ASN A 107 4.07 -12.25 16.74
C ASN A 107 5.27 -12.59 17.64
N CYS A 108 5.45 -11.81 18.70
CA CYS A 108 6.57 -11.97 19.64
C CYS A 108 6.09 -12.61 20.94
N SER A 109 6.82 -13.63 21.41
CA SER A 109 6.49 -14.26 22.68
C SER A 109 6.86 -13.32 23.84
N SER A 110 5.93 -13.12 24.77
CA SER A 110 6.16 -12.25 25.93
C SER A 110 7.36 -12.72 26.75
N GLY A 111 8.33 -11.82 26.98
CA GLY A 111 9.52 -12.11 27.80
C GLY A 111 10.67 -12.80 27.07
N THR A 112 10.57 -13.01 25.75
CA THR A 112 11.70 -13.43 24.91
C THR A 112 11.94 -12.42 23.79
N SER A 113 13.13 -12.45 23.19
CA SER A 113 13.45 -11.70 21.97
C SER A 113 13.09 -12.48 20.70
N GLN A 114 12.20 -13.49 20.79
CA GLN A 114 11.85 -14.34 19.67
C GLN A 114 10.47 -13.99 19.15
N CYS A 115 10.44 -13.60 17.87
CA CYS A 115 9.24 -13.34 17.12
C CYS A 115 9.17 -14.31 15.93
N GLU A 116 7.95 -14.55 15.46
CA GLU A 116 7.68 -15.33 14.26
C GLU A 116 6.90 -14.47 13.26
N GLY A 117 7.15 -14.69 11.97
CA GLY A 117 6.38 -14.06 10.90
C GLY A 117 4.95 -14.61 10.85
N VAL A 118 3.98 -13.71 10.66
CA VAL A 118 2.57 -14.04 10.49
C VAL A 118 2.19 -13.75 9.03
N PRO A 119 2.02 -14.77 8.17
CA PRO A 119 1.59 -14.56 6.79
C PRO A 119 0.24 -13.84 6.72
N PHE A 120 0.11 -12.90 5.78
CA PHE A 120 -1.17 -12.25 5.53
C PHE A 120 -2.17 -13.25 4.96
N SER A 121 -3.28 -13.45 5.67
CA SER A 121 -4.20 -14.58 5.43
C SER A 121 -4.79 -14.63 4.02
N VAL A 122 -4.95 -13.49 3.35
CA VAL A 122 -5.50 -13.45 1.98
C VAL A 122 -4.49 -14.03 1.00
N ALA A 123 -3.23 -13.59 1.08
CA ALA A 123 -2.16 -14.11 0.23
C ALA A 123 -1.83 -15.56 0.54
N GLU A 124 -1.82 -15.93 1.83
CA GLU A 124 -1.61 -17.31 2.29
C GLU A 124 -2.69 -18.26 1.74
N LYS A 125 -3.98 -17.92 1.88
CA LYS A 125 -5.08 -18.72 1.32
C LYS A 125 -5.09 -18.72 -0.20
N TRP A 126 -4.73 -17.61 -0.84
CA TRP A 126 -4.63 -17.53 -2.29
C TRP A 126 -3.61 -18.54 -2.83
N ILE A 127 -2.39 -18.52 -2.28
CA ILE A 127 -1.33 -19.44 -2.70
C ILE A 127 -1.73 -20.89 -2.38
N ARG A 128 -2.18 -21.19 -1.16
CA ARG A 128 -2.54 -22.56 -0.75
C ARG A 128 -3.70 -23.13 -1.54
N LEU A 129 -4.83 -22.44 -1.55
CA LEU A 129 -6.10 -23.02 -2.00
C LEU A 129 -6.33 -22.87 -3.51
N PHE A 130 -5.79 -21.81 -4.13
CA PHE A 130 -6.03 -21.52 -5.55
C PHE A 130 -4.82 -21.85 -6.41
N VAL A 131 -3.62 -21.36 -6.04
CA VAL A 131 -2.42 -21.54 -6.86
C VAL A 131 -1.88 -22.97 -6.77
N GLU A 132 -1.59 -23.42 -5.55
CA GLU A 132 -0.98 -24.73 -5.29
C GLU A 132 -2.04 -25.84 -5.09
N LYS A 133 -3.28 -25.45 -4.76
CA LYS A 133 -4.43 -26.36 -4.55
C LYS A 133 -4.14 -27.43 -3.51
N ASP A 134 -3.43 -27.04 -2.46
CA ASP A 134 -2.96 -27.89 -1.37
C ASP A 134 -3.19 -27.15 -0.04
N THR A 135 -4.06 -27.71 0.80
CA THR A 135 -4.40 -27.14 2.10
C THR A 135 -3.24 -27.18 3.10
N ASP A 136 -2.29 -28.08 2.88
CA ASP A 136 -1.14 -28.32 3.77
C ASP A 136 0.14 -27.64 3.26
N PHE A 137 0.10 -26.93 2.12
CA PHE A 137 1.26 -26.30 1.51
C PHE A 137 1.97 -25.33 2.49
N ASP A 138 3.30 -25.49 2.64
CA ASP A 138 4.09 -24.69 3.57
C ASP A 138 4.50 -23.33 2.97
N ILE A 139 3.69 -22.31 3.26
CA ILE A 139 3.95 -20.92 2.87
C ILE A 139 5.17 -20.34 3.61
N LYS A 140 5.42 -20.76 4.85
CA LYS A 140 6.53 -20.22 5.64
C LYS A 140 7.88 -20.76 5.15
N GLY A 141 7.88 -21.95 4.54
CA GLY A 141 9.08 -22.59 3.97
C GLY A 141 9.48 -22.10 2.57
N MET A 142 8.69 -21.24 1.92
CA MET A 142 8.95 -20.82 0.54
C MET A 142 10.29 -20.10 0.39
N SER A 143 11.09 -20.54 -0.59
CA SER A 143 12.20 -19.73 -1.12
C SER A 143 11.68 -18.61 -2.03
N GLN A 144 12.55 -17.69 -2.43
CA GLN A 144 12.18 -16.65 -3.40
C GLN A 144 11.86 -17.24 -4.78
N ALA A 145 12.51 -18.34 -5.16
CA ALA A 145 12.19 -19.04 -6.41
C ALA A 145 10.81 -19.69 -6.34
N ASP A 146 10.44 -20.28 -5.20
CA ASP A 146 9.09 -20.83 -5.00
C ASP A 146 8.04 -19.73 -5.07
N TYR A 147 8.30 -18.57 -4.45
CA TYR A 147 7.41 -17.40 -4.52
C TYR A 147 7.24 -16.90 -5.96
N GLU A 148 8.34 -16.74 -6.70
CA GLU A 148 8.31 -16.34 -8.11
C GLU A 148 7.47 -17.33 -8.94
N LEU A 149 7.69 -18.63 -8.77
CA LEU A 149 6.93 -19.66 -9.47
C LEU A 149 5.43 -19.62 -9.12
N SER A 150 5.07 -19.49 -7.84
CA SER A 150 3.66 -19.35 -7.44
C SER A 150 3.03 -18.05 -7.97
N PHE A 151 3.79 -16.96 -8.06
CA PHE A 151 3.34 -15.70 -8.66
C PHE A 151 3.03 -15.88 -10.17
N GLU A 152 3.92 -16.53 -10.92
CA GLU A 152 3.71 -16.83 -12.35
C GLU A 152 2.52 -17.78 -12.58
N LYS A 153 2.40 -18.82 -11.75
CA LYS A 153 1.22 -19.70 -11.75
C LYS A 153 -0.07 -18.92 -11.47
N SER A 154 -0.04 -17.97 -10.53
CA SER A 154 -1.20 -17.14 -10.22
C SER A 154 -1.65 -16.33 -11.43
N LEU A 155 -0.72 -15.64 -12.10
CA LEU A 155 -1.04 -14.86 -13.29
C LEU A 155 -1.56 -15.76 -14.42
N SER A 156 -0.83 -16.82 -14.76
CA SER A 156 -1.19 -17.70 -15.88
C SER A 156 -2.54 -18.40 -15.71
N GLN A 157 -2.96 -18.71 -14.48
CA GLN A 157 -4.22 -19.41 -14.22
C GLN A 157 -5.40 -18.49 -13.95
N TYR A 158 -5.17 -17.29 -13.42
CA TYR A 158 -6.24 -16.47 -12.82
C TYR A 158 -6.32 -15.02 -13.31
N ASP A 159 -5.35 -14.51 -14.08
CA ASP A 159 -5.40 -13.11 -14.54
C ASP A 159 -6.65 -12.82 -15.38
N ASP A 160 -7.01 -13.75 -16.29
CA ASP A 160 -8.22 -13.65 -17.12
C ASP A 160 -9.54 -13.75 -16.33
N ILE A 161 -9.49 -14.21 -15.07
CA ILE A 161 -10.68 -14.42 -14.22
C ILE A 161 -10.84 -13.29 -13.21
N ILE A 162 -9.76 -12.92 -12.52
CA ILE A 162 -9.80 -12.00 -11.38
C ILE A 162 -8.73 -10.89 -11.44
N GLY A 163 -7.90 -10.84 -12.48
CA GLY A 163 -6.84 -9.84 -12.59
C GLY A 163 -7.38 -8.41 -12.72
N THR A 164 -8.56 -8.25 -13.33
CA THR A 164 -9.33 -6.99 -13.46
C THR A 164 -8.44 -5.81 -13.92
N SER A 165 -7.51 -6.07 -14.85
CA SER A 165 -6.42 -5.14 -15.18
C SER A 165 -6.50 -4.56 -16.61
N SER A 166 -7.58 -4.86 -17.35
CA SER A 166 -7.80 -4.36 -18.72
C SER A 166 -7.86 -2.82 -18.76
N PRO A 167 -6.99 -2.16 -19.55
CA PRO A 167 -7.05 -0.71 -19.74
C PRO A 167 -8.06 -0.28 -20.82
N GLU A 168 -8.66 -1.23 -21.54
CA GLU A 168 -9.66 -0.96 -22.57
C GLU A 168 -11.02 -0.72 -21.90
N LEU A 169 -11.43 0.55 -21.84
CA LEU A 169 -12.70 0.97 -21.21
C LEU A 169 -13.62 1.69 -22.21
N SER A 170 -13.39 1.59 -23.52
CA SER A 170 -14.16 2.36 -24.51
C SER A 170 -15.63 1.98 -24.53
N ALA A 171 -15.98 0.71 -24.33
CA ALA A 171 -17.37 0.28 -24.23
C ALA A 171 -18.09 0.96 -23.04
N PHE A 172 -17.43 1.03 -21.88
CA PHE A 172 -17.95 1.71 -20.69
C PHE A 172 -18.05 3.23 -20.89
N ARG A 173 -17.04 3.84 -21.53
CA ARG A 173 -17.09 5.27 -21.89
C ARG A 173 -18.23 5.57 -22.86
N ASN A 174 -18.40 4.76 -23.90
CA ASN A 174 -19.40 4.97 -24.96
C ASN A 174 -20.84 4.75 -24.47
N SER A 175 -21.04 3.96 -23.40
CA SER A 175 -22.33 3.87 -22.73
C SER A 175 -22.63 5.06 -21.79
N GLY A 176 -21.70 6.01 -21.67
CA GLY A 176 -21.82 7.19 -20.80
C GLY A 176 -21.39 6.93 -19.34
N GLY A 177 -20.83 5.76 -19.04
CA GLY A 177 -20.43 5.38 -17.69
C GLY A 177 -19.37 6.29 -17.08
N LYS A 178 -19.40 6.45 -15.75
CA LYS A 178 -18.44 7.23 -14.95
C LYS A 178 -17.78 6.35 -13.88
N ILE A 179 -16.48 6.48 -13.72
CA ILE A 179 -15.67 5.86 -12.67
C ILE A 179 -15.06 6.98 -11.83
N LEU A 180 -15.35 6.95 -10.54
CA LEU A 180 -14.68 7.77 -9.54
C LEU A 180 -13.95 6.80 -8.62
N SER A 181 -12.63 6.89 -8.58
CA SER A 181 -11.80 6.08 -7.69
C SER A 181 -10.97 6.95 -6.80
N TRP A 182 -10.72 6.48 -5.58
CA TRP A 182 -9.73 7.06 -4.70
C TRP A 182 -8.89 5.97 -4.06
N HIS A 183 -7.67 6.30 -3.66
CA HIS A 183 -6.76 5.38 -2.97
C HIS A 183 -5.99 6.15 -1.88
N GLY A 184 -5.94 5.61 -0.66
CA GLY A 184 -5.10 6.15 0.41
C GLY A 184 -3.61 5.98 0.12
N LEU A 185 -2.80 7.04 0.31
CA LEU A 185 -1.35 6.94 0.05
C LEU A 185 -0.61 6.14 1.13
N ALA A 186 -1.16 6.03 2.33
CA ALA A 186 -0.61 5.22 3.42
C ALA A 186 -1.27 3.83 3.50
N ASP A 187 -1.91 3.36 2.42
CA ASP A 187 -2.48 2.02 2.34
C ASP A 187 -1.39 0.96 2.54
N GLN A 188 -1.56 0.16 3.58
CA GLN A 188 -0.60 -0.82 4.03
C GLN A 188 -0.86 -2.25 3.50
N LEU A 189 -1.95 -2.43 2.75
CA LEU A 189 -2.37 -3.71 2.16
C LEU A 189 -2.26 -3.69 0.63
N ILE A 190 -2.64 -2.59 -0.01
CA ILE A 190 -2.64 -2.44 -1.45
C ILE A 190 -1.72 -1.28 -1.83
N PRO A 191 -0.61 -1.52 -2.55
CA PRO A 191 0.28 -0.45 -3.01
C PRO A 191 -0.43 0.57 -3.92
N PRO A 192 -0.48 1.88 -3.55
CA PRO A 192 -1.17 2.91 -4.34
C PRO A 192 -0.59 3.09 -5.74
N ASN A 193 0.70 2.80 -5.91
CA ASN A 193 1.39 2.83 -7.20
C ASN A 193 0.84 1.78 -8.19
N GLY A 194 0.19 0.71 -7.72
CA GLY A 194 -0.53 -0.22 -8.59
C GLY A 194 -1.74 0.44 -9.24
N THR A 195 -2.50 1.22 -8.47
CA THR A 195 -3.64 2.01 -8.98
C THR A 195 -3.20 3.14 -9.89
N ALA A 196 -2.13 3.87 -9.55
CA ALA A 196 -1.53 4.86 -10.44
C ALA A 196 -1.13 4.22 -11.78
N GLY A 197 -0.42 3.09 -11.73
CA GLY A 197 0.03 2.37 -12.92
C GLY A 197 -1.12 1.83 -13.78
N TYR A 198 -2.26 1.44 -13.19
CA TYR A 198 -3.46 1.10 -13.94
C TYR A 198 -4.06 2.32 -14.64
N TYR A 199 -4.23 3.43 -13.92
CA TYR A 199 -4.72 4.68 -14.48
C TYR A 199 -3.85 5.16 -15.65
N ASP A 200 -2.53 5.09 -15.51
CA ASP A 200 -1.58 5.45 -16.57
C ASP A 200 -1.71 4.57 -17.82
N ARG A 201 -2.10 3.30 -17.69
CA ARG A 201 -2.39 2.42 -18.84
C ARG A 201 -3.70 2.81 -19.51
N VAL A 202 -4.75 3.10 -18.74
CA VAL A 202 -6.03 3.61 -19.29
C VAL A 202 -5.81 4.95 -20.00
N PHE A 203 -5.09 5.89 -19.38
CA PHE A 203 -4.79 7.20 -19.98
C PHE A 203 -4.00 7.10 -21.29
N ARG A 204 -3.06 6.15 -21.39
CA ARG A 204 -2.33 5.90 -22.65
C ARG A 204 -3.23 5.33 -23.73
N GLN A 205 -4.22 4.52 -23.37
CA GLN A 205 -5.21 3.96 -24.29
C GLN A 205 -6.26 4.98 -24.73
N ASP A 206 -6.71 5.83 -23.80
CA ASP A 206 -7.71 6.87 -24.02
C ASP A 206 -7.29 8.17 -23.35
N ARG A 207 -6.82 9.13 -24.17
CA ARG A 207 -6.42 10.47 -23.69
C ARG A 207 -7.56 11.28 -23.09
N LYS A 208 -8.82 10.85 -23.28
CA LYS A 208 -10.02 11.45 -22.69
C LYS A 208 -10.44 10.75 -21.40
N VAL A 209 -9.54 9.97 -20.76
CA VAL A 209 -9.82 9.27 -19.50
C VAL A 209 -10.51 10.17 -18.47
N HIS A 210 -10.11 11.43 -18.32
CA HIS A 210 -10.66 12.35 -17.33
C HIS A 210 -12.14 12.71 -17.54
N ASP A 211 -12.70 12.46 -18.74
CA ASP A 211 -14.12 12.70 -19.06
C ASP A 211 -15.02 11.60 -18.48
N PHE A 212 -14.46 10.45 -18.10
CA PHE A 212 -15.23 9.30 -17.62
C PHE A 212 -14.60 8.51 -16.48
N TYR A 213 -13.31 8.67 -16.19
CA TYR A 213 -12.60 8.03 -15.09
C TYR A 213 -11.66 9.04 -14.40
N ARG A 214 -12.01 9.46 -13.18
CA ARG A 214 -11.16 10.31 -12.31
C ARG A 214 -10.64 9.51 -11.11
N LEU A 215 -9.33 9.58 -10.90
CA LEU A 215 -8.61 8.97 -9.78
C LEU A 215 -8.13 10.06 -8.82
N PHE A 216 -8.30 9.85 -7.52
CA PHE A 216 -7.87 10.77 -6.46
C PHE A 216 -7.00 10.04 -5.43
N PHE A 217 -5.86 10.61 -5.06
CA PHE A 217 -5.05 10.06 -3.98
C PHE A 217 -5.33 10.80 -2.67
N ALA A 218 -5.47 10.06 -1.58
CA ALA A 218 -5.76 10.60 -0.24
C ALA A 218 -4.51 10.46 0.66
N PRO A 219 -3.72 11.53 0.87
CA PRO A 219 -2.53 11.49 1.73
C PRO A 219 -2.84 11.02 3.15
N GLY A 220 -1.98 10.16 3.72
CA GLY A 220 -2.08 9.69 5.11
C GLY A 220 -3.30 8.81 5.40
N THR A 221 -4.13 8.50 4.39
CA THR A 221 -5.25 7.57 4.48
C THR A 221 -4.75 6.14 4.35
N ARG A 222 -5.19 5.26 5.24
CA ARG A 222 -4.87 3.84 5.27
C ARG A 222 -5.81 3.04 4.36
N HIS A 223 -5.74 1.72 4.40
CA HIS A 223 -6.64 0.84 3.65
C HIS A 223 -8.13 1.11 3.95
N CYS A 224 -8.80 1.80 3.03
CA CYS A 224 -10.23 2.16 3.04
C CYS A 224 -10.72 2.99 4.25
N GLN A 225 -9.82 3.47 5.12
CA GLN A 225 -10.17 4.14 6.37
C GLN A 225 -9.17 5.26 6.69
N ALA A 226 -9.59 6.18 7.57
CA ALA A 226 -8.73 7.26 8.05
C ALA A 226 -7.44 6.70 8.66
N GLY A 227 -6.35 7.42 8.45
CA GLY A 227 -5.08 7.24 9.14
C GLY A 227 -4.66 8.55 9.76
N ALA A 228 -3.40 8.94 9.55
CA ALA A 228 -2.94 10.28 9.89
C ALA A 228 -3.64 11.36 9.06
N GLY A 229 -4.12 11.03 7.85
CA GLY A 229 -4.84 11.92 6.95
C GLY A 229 -6.34 11.60 6.77
N PRO A 230 -7.10 12.53 6.18
CA PRO A 230 -8.54 12.41 5.94
C PRO A 230 -8.88 11.65 4.65
N TYR A 231 -10.10 11.10 4.54
CA TYR A 231 -10.58 10.41 3.34
C TYR A 231 -11.96 10.93 2.83
N PRO A 232 -12.31 10.72 1.54
CA PRO A 232 -13.48 11.34 0.93
C PRO A 232 -14.76 10.52 1.13
N TYR A 233 -15.46 10.75 2.26
CA TYR A 233 -16.73 10.09 2.61
C TYR A 233 -17.82 10.22 1.54
N ASP A 234 -17.96 11.42 0.98
CA ASP A 234 -19.07 11.79 0.08
C ASP A 234 -18.75 11.49 -1.39
N SER A 235 -17.83 10.54 -1.64
CA SER A 235 -17.43 10.14 -3.00
C SER A 235 -18.61 9.58 -3.82
N LEU A 236 -19.60 8.96 -3.17
CA LEU A 236 -20.81 8.48 -3.86
C LEU A 236 -21.68 9.64 -4.34
N ASP A 237 -21.89 10.66 -3.52
CA ASP A 237 -22.67 11.84 -3.90
C ASP A 237 -22.00 12.59 -5.06
N ALA A 238 -20.67 12.73 -5.02
CA ALA A 238 -19.90 13.28 -6.14
C ALA A 238 -20.03 12.45 -7.44
N LEU A 239 -20.13 11.12 -7.33
CA LEU A 239 -20.36 10.25 -8.48
C LEU A 239 -21.80 10.40 -9.02
N VAL A 240 -22.79 10.47 -8.13
CA VAL A 240 -24.21 10.72 -8.50
C VAL A 240 -24.33 12.03 -9.27
N ASP A 241 -23.73 13.12 -8.76
CA ASP A 241 -23.74 14.41 -9.43
C ASP A 241 -23.04 14.37 -10.80
N TRP A 242 -21.97 13.59 -10.94
CA TRP A 242 -21.31 13.42 -12.23
C TRP A 242 -22.19 12.65 -13.23
N VAL A 243 -22.83 11.57 -12.78
CA VAL A 243 -23.68 10.72 -13.64
C VAL A 243 -24.98 11.42 -14.03
N GLU A 244 -25.69 12.00 -13.07
CA GLU A 244 -27.05 12.52 -13.27
C GLU A 244 -27.08 13.97 -13.75
N HIS A 245 -26.09 14.77 -13.35
CA HIS A 245 -26.05 16.21 -13.62
C HIS A 245 -24.87 16.64 -14.51
N GLY A 246 -24.01 15.70 -14.94
CA GLY A 246 -22.82 16.01 -15.74
C GLY A 246 -21.76 16.81 -14.98
N LYS A 247 -21.84 16.87 -13.65
CA LYS A 247 -20.94 17.65 -12.79
C LYS A 247 -19.75 16.81 -12.34
N ALA A 248 -18.73 16.72 -13.19
CA ALA A 248 -17.51 15.99 -12.84
C ALA A 248 -16.77 16.69 -11.68
N PRO A 249 -16.31 15.95 -10.65
CA PRO A 249 -15.68 16.57 -9.47
C PRO A 249 -14.27 17.07 -9.80
N ASP A 250 -14.05 18.38 -9.76
CA ASP A 250 -12.72 18.98 -9.94
C ASP A 250 -11.81 18.80 -8.72
N VAL A 251 -12.41 18.52 -7.57
CA VAL A 251 -11.78 18.07 -6.33
C VAL A 251 -12.72 17.12 -5.59
N LEU A 252 -12.17 16.25 -4.75
CA LEU A 252 -12.93 15.57 -3.70
C LEU A 252 -12.57 16.13 -2.33
N VAL A 253 -13.58 16.40 -1.51
CA VAL A 253 -13.36 16.83 -0.14
C VAL A 253 -13.12 15.60 0.73
N ALA A 254 -11.97 15.55 1.38
CA ALA A 254 -11.62 14.54 2.36
C ALA A 254 -11.66 15.14 3.76
N THR A 255 -12.29 14.45 4.71
CA THR A 255 -12.40 14.88 6.11
C THR A 255 -11.93 13.78 7.07
N LYS A 256 -11.43 14.15 8.26
CA LYS A 256 -11.33 13.23 9.41
C LYS A 256 -12.71 13.09 10.07
N ARG A 257 -12.96 11.98 10.78
CA ARG A 257 -14.26 11.74 11.42
C ARG A 257 -14.63 12.86 12.39
N PRO A 258 -15.94 13.13 12.57
CA PRO A 258 -16.40 14.00 13.65
C PRO A 258 -15.91 13.49 15.02
N GLY A 259 -15.13 14.30 15.74
CA GLY A 259 -14.55 13.95 17.05
C GLY A 259 -13.02 14.06 17.11
N ASP A 260 -12.34 14.00 15.97
CA ASP A 260 -10.93 14.39 15.82
C ASP A 260 -10.83 15.90 15.51
N ASP A 261 -9.64 16.49 15.69
CA ASP A 261 -9.36 17.83 15.15
C ASP A 261 -9.71 17.84 13.65
N ALA A 262 -10.64 18.72 13.27
CA ALA A 262 -11.26 18.71 11.94
C ALA A 262 -10.23 19.07 10.86
N VAL A 263 -9.57 18.06 10.29
CA VAL A 263 -8.71 18.20 9.12
C VAL A 263 -9.55 17.97 7.88
N THR A 264 -9.65 19.00 7.03
CA THR A 264 -10.23 18.92 5.69
C THR A 264 -9.13 19.09 4.66
N ARG A 265 -9.08 18.22 3.65
CA ARG A 265 -8.18 18.35 2.50
C ARG A 265 -8.95 18.24 1.20
N LEU A 266 -8.56 19.04 0.21
CA LEU A 266 -9.04 18.90 -1.16
C LEU A 266 -8.12 17.93 -1.89
N LEU A 267 -8.68 16.83 -2.37
CA LEU A 267 -7.99 15.87 -3.20
C LEU A 267 -8.16 16.28 -4.66
N TYR A 268 -7.04 16.43 -5.36
CA TYR A 268 -7.05 16.79 -6.77
C TYR A 268 -6.99 15.54 -7.65
N PRO A 269 -7.64 15.57 -8.83
CA PRO A 269 -7.62 14.47 -9.77
C PRO A 269 -6.20 14.23 -10.31
N TYR A 270 -5.75 12.98 -10.22
CA TYR A 270 -4.45 12.53 -10.71
C TYR A 270 -4.32 12.78 -12.22
N LEU A 271 -3.17 13.35 -12.63
CA LEU A 271 -2.84 13.74 -14.01
C LEU A 271 -3.75 14.79 -14.67
N LEU A 272 -4.63 15.46 -13.92
CA LEU A 272 -5.49 16.52 -14.47
C LEU A 272 -4.90 17.95 -14.31
N LYS A 273 -3.69 18.09 -13.77
CA LYS A 273 -2.87 19.32 -13.76
C LYS A 273 -1.39 19.00 -13.79
#